data_AF-A0A3B9ZW37-F1
#
_entry.id   AF-A0A3B9ZW37-F1
#
_cell.length_a   1.000
_cell.length_b   1.000
_cell.length_c   1.000
_cell.angle_alpha   90.00
_cell.angle_beta   90.00
_cell.angle_gamma   90.00
#
_symmetry.space_group_name_H-M   'P 1'
#
loop_
_entity.id
_entity.type
_entity.pdbx_description
1 polymer ?
#
loop_
_entity_poly.entity_id
_entity_poly.type
_entity_poly.pdbx_seq_one_letter_code
_entity_poly.pdbx_strand_id
1 'polypeptide(L)'
;MKKHNSKIRKIIDIQVGTLELISRLDKRSKTSHCKPYDTSTEKIVRRLKEHEEKTIPVLDKYKEIHDVAIVNGEAPFDVVFERLSVEIEKGFKNLR
;
A
#
# COMPACT_ATOMS: atom_id res chain seq x y z
N MET A 1 -14.43 -23.68 3.03
CA MET A 1 -14.79 -22.27 3.29
C MET A 1 -15.98 -21.90 2.42
N LYS A 2 -17.11 -21.50 3.00
CA LYS A 2 -18.25 -20.95 2.23
C LYS A 2 -17.85 -19.55 1.75
N LYS A 3 -17.90 -19.29 0.44
CA LYS A 3 -17.78 -17.93 -0.10
C LYS A 3 -18.99 -17.14 0.39
N HIS A 4 -18.80 -16.24 1.34
CA HIS A 4 -19.73 -15.13 1.50
C HIS A 4 -19.68 -14.32 0.21
N ASN A 5 -20.81 -13.80 -0.28
CA ASN A 5 -20.93 -13.00 -1.50
C ASN A 5 -20.23 -11.63 -1.36
N SER A 6 -18.94 -11.61 -1.00
CA SER A 6 -18.10 -10.44 -0.88
C SER A 6 -17.47 -10.10 -2.23
N LYS A 7 -17.65 -8.85 -2.67
CA LYS A 7 -17.05 -8.29 -3.88
C LYS A 7 -16.06 -7.18 -3.51
N ILE A 8 -15.00 -7.04 -4.31
CA ILE A 8 -14.09 -5.90 -4.20
C ILE A 8 -14.86 -4.64 -4.66
N ARG A 9 -14.90 -3.63 -3.79
CA ARG A 9 -15.68 -2.40 -3.97
C ARG A 9 -14.81 -1.23 -4.41
N LYS A 10 -13.63 -1.11 -3.82
CA LYS A 10 -12.69 -0.01 -4.02
C LYS A 10 -11.30 -0.52 -3.68
N ILE A 11 -10.31 0.01 -4.37
CA ILE A 11 -8.90 -0.23 -4.10
C ILE A 11 -8.28 1.10 -3.71
N ILE A 12 -7.40 1.07 -2.71
CA ILE A 12 -6.64 2.24 -2.29
C ILE A 12 -5.18 1.90 -2.47
N ASP A 13 -4.53 2.60 -3.37
CA ASP A 13 -3.12 2.45 -3.70
C ASP A 13 -2.31 3.56 -3.02
N ILE A 14 -1.46 3.19 -2.06
CA ILE A 14 -0.62 4.14 -1.32
C ILE A 14 0.74 4.21 -2.00
N GLN A 15 0.98 5.30 -2.74
CA GLN A 15 2.20 5.48 -3.51
C GLN A 15 3.25 6.23 -2.71
N VAL A 16 4.46 5.67 -2.69
CA VAL A 16 5.64 6.24 -2.04
C VAL A 16 6.83 5.98 -2.96
N GLY A 17 7.68 6.98 -3.16
CA GLY A 17 8.89 6.84 -3.96
C GLY A 17 9.87 5.82 -3.37
N THR A 18 10.56 5.09 -4.24
CA THR A 18 11.49 4.02 -3.86
C THR A 18 12.57 4.47 -2.87
N LEU A 19 13.13 5.66 -3.05
CA LEU A 19 14.15 6.20 -2.13
C LEU A 19 13.60 6.45 -0.73
N GLU A 20 12.36 6.96 -0.63
CA GLU A 20 11.70 7.18 0.65
C GLU A 20 11.33 5.84 1.31
N LEU A 21 10.89 4.85 0.54
CA LEU A 21 10.67 3.48 1.04
C LEU A 21 11.96 2.87 1.61
N ILE A 22 13.08 2.97 0.89
CA ILE A 22 14.38 2.48 1.37
C ILE A 22 14.76 3.19 2.68
N SER A 23 14.68 4.52 2.71
CA SER A 23 14.96 5.35 3.88
C SER A 23 14.12 4.93 5.10
N ARG A 24 12.81 4.73 4.92
CA ARG A 24 11.89 4.31 6.00
C ARG A 24 12.18 2.89 6.50
N LEU A 25 12.46 1.96 5.60
CA LEU A 25 12.74 0.56 5.95
C LEU A 25 14.11 0.44 6.65
N ASP A 26 15.13 1.19 6.20
CA ASP A 26 16.42 1.28 6.87
C ASP A 26 16.29 1.87 8.28
N LYS A 27 15.54 2.98 8.44
CA LYS A 27 15.25 3.54 9.76
C LYS A 27 14.56 2.52 10.67
N ARG A 28 13.57 1.78 10.16
CA ARG A 28 12.86 0.73 10.93
C ARG A 28 13.80 -0.40 11.34
N SER A 29 14.79 -0.75 10.52
CA SER A 29 15.77 -1.81 10.81
C SER A 29 16.57 -1.55 12.10
N LYS A 30 16.70 -0.28 12.49
CA LYS A 30 17.44 0.21 13.67
C LYS A 30 16.58 0.29 14.93
N THR A 31 15.33 -0.17 14.87
CA THR A 31 14.39 -0.14 16.00
C THR A 31 14.06 -1.55 16.49
N SER A 32 13.44 -1.66 17.67
CA SER A 32 12.86 -2.94 18.15
C SER A 32 11.77 -3.51 17.24
N HIS A 33 11.21 -2.71 16.33
CA HIS A 33 10.22 -3.13 15.33
C HIS A 33 10.86 -3.65 14.03
N CYS A 34 12.18 -3.81 13.99
CA CYS A 34 12.92 -4.37 12.86
C CYS A 34 12.28 -5.68 12.38
N LYS A 35 12.23 -5.86 11.07
CA LYS A 35 11.75 -7.09 10.44
C LYS A 35 12.93 -7.83 9.80
N PRO A 36 12.86 -9.17 9.68
CA PRO A 36 13.94 -9.97 9.07
C PRO A 36 14.35 -9.56 7.65
N TYR A 37 13.43 -8.90 6.93
CA TYR A 37 13.61 -8.39 5.57
C TYR A 37 14.06 -6.92 5.49
N ASP A 38 14.21 -6.23 6.63
CA ASP A 38 14.75 -4.86 6.69
C ASP A 38 16.25 -4.85 7.08
N THR A 39 16.85 -6.00 7.43
CA THR A 39 18.16 -6.06 8.10
C THR A 39 19.36 -5.68 7.22
N SER A 40 19.17 -5.46 5.92
CA SER A 40 20.19 -4.97 5.01
C SER A 40 19.55 -4.26 3.82
N THR A 41 20.28 -3.31 3.22
CA THR A 41 19.85 -2.61 2.00
C THR A 41 19.52 -3.60 0.87
N GLU A 42 20.33 -4.64 0.70
CA GLU A 42 20.09 -5.69 -0.31
C GLU A 42 18.72 -6.36 -0.12
N LYS A 43 18.36 -6.74 1.12
CA LYS A 43 17.06 -7.35 1.42
C LYS A 43 15.90 -6.38 1.17
N ILE A 44 16.08 -5.11 1.54
CA ILE A 44 15.09 -4.06 1.28
C ILE A 44 14.87 -3.90 -0.23
N VAL A 45 15.94 -3.75 -1.01
CA VAL A 45 15.88 -3.61 -2.47
C VAL A 45 15.23 -4.84 -3.11
N ARG A 46 15.63 -6.06 -2.69
CA ARG A 46 15.01 -7.29 -3.20
C ARG A 46 13.51 -7.33 -2.93
N ARG A 47 13.08 -6.95 -1.72
CA ARG A 47 11.65 -6.88 -1.36
C ARG A 47 10.89 -5.88 -2.23
N LEU A 48 11.46 -4.70 -2.48
CA LEU A 48 10.82 -3.68 -3.32
C LEU A 48 10.71 -4.15 -4.77
N LYS A 49 11.76 -4.80 -5.29
CA LYS A 49 11.74 -5.42 -6.62
C LYS A 49 10.68 -6.52 -6.73
N GLU A 50 10.60 -7.41 -5.74
CA GLU A 50 9.57 -8.45 -5.72
C GLU A 50 8.15 -7.87 -5.66
N HIS A 51 7.96 -6.77 -4.93
CA HIS A 51 6.68 -6.07 -4.89
C HIS A 51 6.32 -5.50 -6.27
N GLU A 52 7.28 -4.85 -6.94
CA GLU A 52 7.12 -4.32 -8.29
C GLU A 52 6.74 -5.41 -9.30
N GLU A 53 7.49 -6.52 -9.32
CA GLU A 53 7.29 -7.61 -10.27
C GLU A 53 6.00 -8.41 -10.03
N LYS A 54 5.60 -8.59 -8.77
CA LYS A 54 4.49 -9.50 -8.41
C LYS A 54 3.19 -8.79 -8.05
N THR A 55 3.26 -7.57 -7.54
CA THR A 55 2.08 -6.87 -6.99
C THR A 55 1.53 -5.83 -7.96
N ILE A 56 2.39 -5.13 -8.70
CA ILE A 56 1.95 -4.09 -9.65
C ILE A 56 1.09 -4.69 -10.79
N PRO A 57 1.43 -5.84 -11.40
CA PRO A 57 0.57 -6.44 -12.42
C PRO A 57 -0.82 -6.82 -11.90
N VAL A 58 -0.92 -7.17 -10.61
CA VAL A 58 -2.21 -7.45 -9.96
C VAL A 58 -3.01 -6.17 -9.82
N LEU A 59 -2.37 -5.10 -9.35
CA LEU A 59 -3.00 -3.78 -9.23
C LEU A 59 -3.50 -3.27 -10.60
N ASP A 60 -2.70 -3.41 -11.66
CA ASP A 60 -3.08 -2.96 -13.00
C ASP A 60 -4.29 -3.71 -13.53
N LYS A 61 -4.35 -5.03 -13.33
CA LYS A 61 -5.55 -5.81 -13.65
C LYS A 61 -6.79 -5.32 -12.89
N TYR A 62 -6.63 -4.91 -11.63
CA TYR A 62 -7.77 -4.42 -10.88
C TYR A 62 -8.16 -2.98 -11.22
N LYS A 63 -7.22 -2.12 -11.67
CA LYS A 63 -7.53 -0.77 -12.18
C LYS A 63 -8.47 -0.78 -13.38
N GLU A 64 -8.42 -1.83 -14.19
CA GLU A 64 -9.34 -2.00 -15.32
C GLU A 64 -10.78 -2.31 -14.89
N ILE A 65 -10.98 -2.83 -13.67
CA ILE A 65 -12.26 -3.42 -13.23
C ILE A 65 -12.90 -2.62 -12.09
N HIS A 66 -12.10 -1.93 -11.27
CA HIS A 66 -12.56 -1.27 -10.05
C HIS A 66 -12.08 0.18 -9.93
N ASP A 67 -12.81 0.96 -9.14
CA ASP A 67 -12.37 2.30 -8.70
C ASP A 67 -11.11 2.17 -7.84
N VAL A 68 -10.05 2.86 -8.25
CA VAL A 68 -8.76 2.90 -7.57
C VAL A 68 -8.46 4.32 -7.12
N ALA A 69 -8.42 4.51 -5.81
CA ALA A 69 -7.97 5.76 -5.22
C ALA A 69 -6.46 5.72 -5.02
N ILE A 70 -5.75 6.69 -5.59
CA ILE A 70 -4.31 6.86 -5.39
C ILE A 70 -4.10 7.85 -4.24
N VAL A 71 -3.33 7.44 -3.24
CA VAL A 71 -2.99 8.24 -2.06
C VAL A 71 -1.48 8.41 -2.00
N ASN A 72 -1.01 9.66 -2.01
CA ASN A 72 0.40 9.95 -1.78
C ASN A 72 0.77 9.68 -0.31
N GLY A 73 1.61 8.67 -0.09
CA GLY A 73 2.11 8.23 1.23
C GLY A 73 3.39 8.91 1.70
N GLU A 74 3.94 9.87 0.95
CA GLU A 74 5.08 10.69 1.37
C GLU A 74 4.68 11.85 2.31
N ALA A 75 3.38 12.18 2.35
CA ALA A 75 2.85 13.19 3.26
C ALA A 75 2.98 12.78 4.75
N PRO A 76 2.88 13.73 5.69
CA PRO A 76 2.83 13.42 7.12
C PRO A 76 1.72 12.42 7.46
N PHE A 77 1.92 11.63 8.51
CA PHE A 77 1.02 10.54 8.90
C PHE A 77 -0.45 10.99 8.99
N ASP A 78 -0.73 12.08 9.70
CA ASP A 78 -2.10 12.59 9.90
C ASP A 78 -2.77 12.95 8.57
N VAL A 79 -2.00 13.49 7.63
CA VAL A 79 -2.50 13.85 6.29
C VAL A 79 -2.81 12.59 5.48
N VAL A 80 -1.95 11.57 5.53
CA VAL A 80 -2.21 10.29 4.85
C VAL A 80 -3.42 9.60 5.48
N PHE A 81 -3.49 9.58 6.81
CA PHE A 81 -4.60 9.00 7.56
C PHE A 81 -5.94 9.65 7.21
N GLU A 82 -6.00 10.99 7.15
CA GLU A 82 -7.20 11.72 6.75
C GLU A 82 -7.62 11.39 5.31
N ARG A 83 -6.67 11.36 4.38
CA ARG A 83 -6.95 10.98 2.97
C ARG A 83 -7.52 9.57 2.86
N LEU A 84 -6.96 8.61 3.61
CA LEU A 84 -7.47 7.24 3.66
C LEU A 84 -8.89 7.19 4.23
N SER A 85 -9.14 7.91 5.33
CA SER A 85 -10.46 7.99 5.95
C SER A 85 -11.51 8.51 4.97
N VAL A 86 -11.20 9.60 4.25
CA VAL A 86 -12.06 10.16 3.21
C VAL A 86 -12.37 9.14 2.10
N GLU A 87 -11.37 8.41 1.61
CA GLU A 87 -11.59 7.41 0.53
C GLU A 87 -12.41 6.21 1.00
N ILE A 88 -12.25 5.80 2.25
CA ILE A 88 -13.05 4.75 2.87
C ILE A 88 -14.51 5.21 3.01
N GLU A 89 -14.75 6.42 3.52
CA GLU A 89 -16.10 6.99 3.64
C GLU A 89 -16.82 7.13 2.30
N LYS A 90 -16.12 7.56 1.24
CA LYS A 90 -16.66 7.57 -0.12
C LYS A 90 -17.10 6.17 -0.57
N GLY A 91 -16.29 5.16 -0.23
CA GLY A 91 -16.63 3.75 -0.46
C GLY A 91 -17.95 3.33 0.20
N PHE A 92 -18.22 3.81 1.43
CA PHE A 92 -19.48 3.58 2.16
C PHE A 92 -20.67 4.36 1.63
N LYS A 93 -20.50 5.62 1.19
CA LYS A 93 -21.61 6.42 0.64
C LYS A 93 -22.17 5.82 -0.65
N ASN A 94 -21.32 5.19 -1.45
CA ASN A 94 -21.69 4.49 -2.68
C ASN A 94 -22.36 3.12 -2.42
N LEU A 95 -22.57 2.70 -1.15
CA LEU A 95 -23.31 1.47 -0.79
C LEU A 95 -24.83 1.62 -0.76
N ARG A 96 -25.35 2.84 -0.89
CA ARG A 96 -26.78 3.08 -1.10
C ARG A 96 -27.22 2.73 -2.52
#